data_AF-A0A170PTW1-F1
#
_entry.id   AF-A0A170PTW1-F1
#
_cell.length_a   1.000
_cell.length_b   1.000
_cell.length_c   1.000
_cell.angle_alpha   90.00
_cell.angle_beta   90.00
_cell.angle_gamma   90.00
#
_symmetry.space_group_name_H-M   'P 1'
#
loop_
_entity.id
_entity.type
_entity.pdbx_description
1 polymer ?
#
loop_
_entity_poly.entity_id
_entity_poly.type
_entity_poly.pdbx_seq_one_letter_code
_entity_poly.pdbx_strand_id
1 'polypeptide(L)'
;MRILAAAISVVAMSVAVLPAAAQYGQVEPTQAEIALEEATANLETNRVTRTEASQACDTRDYQACFELADMYRKGLGGDQDYKSAADNYRKACDGKVAEACSGLAYLTVQGRGMDADTARARQLYDKACDYGDVSGCAAYGNMIYTGQGGSKNVAEGTRLLQESCDKAYEWACERLSTLGAYQPDDSTWERLEDVRRRY
;
A
#
# COMPACT_ATOMS: atom_id res chain seq x y z
N MET A 1 51.35 88.72 13.41
CA MET A 1 51.71 87.51 12.65
C MET A 1 50.53 86.54 12.78
N ARG A 2 49.75 86.34 11.70
CA ARG A 2 48.50 85.56 11.72
C ARG A 2 48.82 84.07 11.62
N ILE A 3 48.38 83.25 12.57
CA ILE A 3 48.45 81.79 12.48
C ILE A 3 47.07 81.29 12.03
N LEU A 4 47.02 80.72 10.82
CA LEU A 4 45.87 80.02 10.25
C LEU A 4 45.82 78.61 10.87
N ALA A 5 44.76 78.30 11.63
CA ALA A 5 44.47 76.95 12.08
C ALA A 5 43.50 76.29 11.08
N ALA A 6 43.98 75.27 10.36
CA ALA A 6 43.18 74.49 9.42
C ALA A 6 42.28 73.51 10.19
N ALA A 7 40.97 73.56 9.93
CA ALA A 7 40.01 72.57 10.42
C ALA A 7 40.11 71.29 9.58
N ILE A 8 40.51 70.18 10.20
CA ILE A 8 40.49 68.85 9.59
C ILE A 8 39.12 68.23 9.85
N SER A 9 38.26 68.17 8.84
CA SER A 9 37.01 67.40 8.90
C SER A 9 37.31 65.91 8.73
N VAL A 10 37.06 65.12 9.77
CA VAL A 10 37.10 63.66 9.71
C VAL A 10 35.79 63.17 9.11
N VAL A 11 35.83 62.70 7.86
CA VAL A 11 34.71 62.01 7.23
C VAL A 11 34.65 60.60 7.82
N ALA A 12 33.64 60.33 8.65
CA ALA A 12 33.35 58.98 9.12
C ALA A 12 32.79 58.15 7.95
N MET A 13 33.63 57.32 7.33
CA MET A 13 33.16 56.32 6.38
C MET A 13 32.50 55.17 7.15
N SER A 14 31.18 55.20 7.21
CA SER A 14 30.36 54.06 7.63
C SER A 14 30.52 52.93 6.62
N VAL A 15 31.32 51.92 6.96
CA VAL A 15 31.42 50.68 6.20
C VAL A 15 30.17 49.86 6.47
N ALA A 16 29.23 49.86 5.52
CA ALA A 16 28.10 48.95 5.55
C ALA A 16 28.63 47.52 5.31
N VAL A 17 28.76 46.73 6.38
CA VAL A 17 29.04 45.30 6.27
C VAL A 17 27.74 44.64 5.81
N LEU A 18 27.67 44.30 4.52
CA LEU A 18 26.56 43.50 3.99
C LEU A 18 26.60 42.10 4.65
N PRO A 19 25.45 41.49 4.94
CA PRO A 19 25.41 40.12 5.45
C PRO A 19 26.09 39.18 4.46
N ALA A 20 26.91 38.25 4.97
CA ALA A 20 27.77 37.36 4.18
C ALA A 20 27.03 36.54 3.10
N ALA A 21 25.70 36.39 3.22
CA ALA A 21 24.86 35.75 2.21
C ALA A 21 24.76 36.54 0.88
N ALA A 22 25.12 37.83 0.87
CA ALA A 22 25.08 38.65 -0.34
C ALA A 22 26.38 38.61 -1.17
N GLN A 23 27.49 38.08 -0.62
CA GLN A 23 28.78 38.04 -1.34
C GLN A 23 28.96 36.78 -2.20
N TYR A 24 28.21 35.73 -1.89
CA TYR A 24 28.18 34.49 -2.66
C TYR A 24 26.82 34.44 -3.36
N GLY A 25 26.81 34.31 -4.69
CA GLY A 25 25.57 34.21 -5.46
C GLY A 25 24.70 33.05 -4.98
N GLN A 26 23.40 33.08 -5.29
CA GLN A 26 22.52 31.96 -4.96
C GLN A 26 23.06 30.67 -5.61
N VAL A 27 23.30 29.66 -4.78
CA VAL A 27 23.72 28.33 -5.23
C VAL A 27 22.46 27.53 -5.49
N GLU A 28 22.24 27.15 -6.74
CA GLU A 28 21.15 26.26 -7.13
C GLU A 28 21.36 24.87 -6.49
N PRO A 29 20.33 24.28 -5.87
CA PRO A 29 20.44 22.97 -5.25
C PRO A 29 20.71 21.89 -6.31
N THR A 30 21.53 20.92 -5.95
CA THR A 30 21.80 19.75 -6.78
C THR A 30 20.58 18.82 -6.82
N GLN A 31 20.47 17.98 -7.86
CA GLN A 31 19.41 16.99 -7.95
C GLN A 31 19.37 16.04 -6.73
N ALA A 32 20.53 15.75 -6.14
CA ALA A 32 20.63 14.91 -4.95
C ALA A 32 20.07 15.61 -3.70
N GLU A 33 20.29 16.92 -3.55
CA GLU A 33 19.72 17.71 -2.46
C GLU A 33 18.21 17.84 -2.59
N ILE A 34 17.70 18.10 -3.79
CA ILE A 34 16.24 18.13 -4.06
C ILE A 34 15.60 16.79 -3.72
N ALA A 35 16.19 15.68 -4.20
CA ALA A 35 15.67 14.34 -3.92
C ALA A 35 15.71 14.00 -2.41
N LEU A 36 16.74 14.45 -1.70
CA LEU A 36 16.83 14.26 -0.25
C LEU A 36 15.75 15.07 0.48
N GLU A 37 15.55 16.34 0.10
CA GLU A 37 14.51 17.20 0.66
C GLU A 37 13.12 16.58 0.46
N GLU A 38 12.79 16.16 -0.76
CA GLU A 38 11.54 15.46 -1.08
C GLU A 38 11.38 14.18 -0.25
N ALA A 39 12.44 13.37 -0.12
CA ALA A 39 12.40 12.15 0.68
C ALA A 39 12.14 12.45 2.17
N THR A 40 12.75 13.51 2.72
CA THR A 40 12.52 13.92 4.10
C THR A 40 11.11 14.44 4.34
N ALA A 41 10.59 15.28 3.43
CA ALA A 41 9.22 15.78 3.48
C ALA A 41 8.19 14.64 3.37
N ASN A 42 8.44 13.66 2.48
CA ASN A 42 7.63 12.46 2.35
C ASN A 42 7.68 11.60 3.63
N LEU A 43 8.83 11.48 4.27
CA LEU A 43 8.97 10.72 5.51
C LEU A 43 8.20 11.39 6.67
N GLU A 44 8.31 12.71 6.82
CA GLU A 44 7.59 13.46 7.84
C GLU A 44 6.07 13.37 7.64
N THR A 45 5.61 13.57 6.41
CA THR A 45 4.20 13.40 6.04
C THR A 45 3.71 11.99 6.40
N ASN A 46 4.45 10.95 5.99
CA ASN A 46 4.06 9.57 6.31
C ASN A 46 4.09 9.28 7.82
N ARG A 47 4.95 9.93 8.62
CA ARG A 47 4.97 9.78 10.08
C ARG A 47 3.70 10.35 10.72
N VAL A 48 3.27 11.52 10.26
CA VAL A 48 2.03 12.16 10.70
C VAL A 48 0.85 11.27 10.32
N THR A 49 0.74 10.87 9.05
CA THR A 49 -0.34 10.00 8.57
C THR A 49 -0.39 8.67 9.32
N ARG A 50 0.75 8.04 9.63
CA ARG A 50 0.79 6.78 10.41
C ARG A 50 0.26 6.98 11.83
N THR A 51 0.57 8.13 12.44
CA THR A 51 0.11 8.48 13.78
C THR A 51 -1.41 8.71 13.79
N GLU A 52 -1.93 9.44 12.81
CA GLU A 52 -3.37 9.70 12.66
C GLU A 52 -4.14 8.40 12.38
N ALA A 53 -3.65 7.56 11.46
CA ALA A 53 -4.23 6.25 11.17
C ALA A 53 -4.23 5.33 12.42
N SER A 54 -3.18 5.40 13.26
CA SER A 54 -3.16 4.70 14.55
C SER A 54 -4.26 5.17 15.49
N GLN A 55 -4.41 6.47 15.68
CA GLN A 55 -5.43 7.04 16.56
C GLN A 55 -6.85 6.71 16.08
N ALA A 56 -7.11 6.82 14.78
CA ALA A 56 -8.39 6.47 14.19
C ALA A 56 -8.67 4.95 14.33
N CYS A 57 -7.68 4.10 14.05
CA CYS A 57 -7.79 2.65 14.24
C CYS A 57 -8.12 2.27 15.69
N ASP A 58 -7.52 2.94 16.69
CA ASP A 58 -7.80 2.70 18.11
C ASP A 58 -9.25 3.03 18.49
N THR A 59 -9.90 3.92 17.74
CA THR A 59 -11.34 4.22 17.87
C THR A 59 -12.24 3.33 17.03
N ARG A 60 -11.71 2.21 16.51
CA ARG A 60 -12.40 1.21 15.67
C ARG A 60 -12.80 1.71 14.29
N ASP A 61 -12.12 2.73 13.78
CA ASP A 61 -12.13 3.01 12.35
C ASP A 61 -11.33 1.91 11.63
N TYR A 62 -12.05 0.93 11.09
CA TYR A 62 -11.43 -0.24 10.46
C TYR A 62 -10.75 0.10 9.12
N GLN A 63 -11.17 1.17 8.44
CA GLN A 63 -10.50 1.63 7.23
C GLN A 63 -9.14 2.22 7.59
N ALA A 64 -9.06 3.04 8.66
CA ALA A 64 -7.79 3.50 9.20
C ALA A 64 -6.90 2.35 9.69
N CYS A 65 -7.47 1.29 10.29
CA CYS A 65 -6.70 0.09 10.61
C CYS A 65 -6.08 -0.58 9.38
N PHE A 66 -6.81 -0.63 8.26
CA PHE A 66 -6.30 -1.14 6.99
C PHE A 66 -5.16 -0.28 6.45
N GLU A 67 -5.32 1.04 6.43
CA GLU A 67 -4.29 1.99 5.99
C GLU A 67 -3.04 1.86 6.85
N LEU A 68 -3.21 1.86 8.17
CA LEU A 68 -2.12 1.66 9.13
C LEU A 68 -1.37 0.35 8.88
N ALA A 69 -2.10 -0.74 8.64
CA ALA A 69 -1.50 -2.04 8.31
C ALA A 69 -0.66 -1.96 7.03
N ASP A 70 -1.14 -1.27 6.00
CA ASP A 70 -0.46 -1.08 4.74
C ASP A 70 0.82 -0.22 4.90
N MET A 71 0.77 0.79 5.77
CA MET A 71 1.94 1.58 6.16
C MET A 71 2.99 0.75 6.89
N TYR A 72 2.58 -0.07 7.86
CA TYR A 72 3.48 -1.02 8.54
C TYR A 72 4.10 -2.02 7.55
N ARG A 73 3.31 -2.56 6.61
CA ARG A 73 3.77 -3.51 5.59
C ARG A 73 4.76 -2.88 4.62
N LYS A 74 4.60 -1.60 4.28
CA LYS A 74 5.46 -0.88 3.33
C LYS A 74 6.63 -0.15 3.99
N GLY A 75 6.62 0.03 5.31
CA GLY A 75 7.60 0.88 6.01
C GLY A 75 7.38 2.38 5.74
N LEU A 76 6.12 2.80 5.59
CA LEU A 76 5.80 4.22 5.41
C LEU A 76 5.75 4.89 6.78
N GLY A 77 6.51 5.98 6.94
CA GLY A 77 6.54 6.75 8.19
C GLY A 77 7.32 6.09 9.33
N GLY A 78 8.16 5.09 9.03
CA GLY A 78 8.96 4.35 10.01
C GLY A 78 9.33 2.97 9.48
N ASP A 79 9.90 2.12 10.31
CA ASP A 79 10.35 0.80 9.85
C ASP A 79 9.20 -0.09 9.38
N GLN A 80 9.51 -0.95 8.42
CA GLN A 80 8.64 -2.03 7.98
C GLN A 80 8.49 -3.05 9.11
N ASP A 81 7.26 -3.36 9.47
CA ASP A 81 6.94 -4.33 10.52
C ASP A 81 5.72 -5.14 10.12
N TYR A 82 5.99 -6.36 9.64
CA TYR A 82 4.94 -7.26 9.19
C TYR A 82 4.05 -7.78 10.32
N LYS A 83 4.55 -7.85 11.57
CA LYS A 83 3.74 -8.30 12.69
C LYS A 83 2.68 -7.25 13.03
N SER A 84 3.10 -5.99 13.12
CA SER A 84 2.17 -4.86 13.29
C SER A 84 1.20 -4.72 12.11
N ALA A 85 1.67 -4.98 10.88
CA ALA A 85 0.78 -5.02 9.70
C ALA A 85 -0.29 -6.11 9.85
N ALA A 86 0.11 -7.33 10.20
CA ALA A 86 -0.80 -8.46 10.40
C ALA A 86 -1.85 -8.22 11.49
N ASP A 87 -1.44 -7.64 12.63
CA ASP A 87 -2.35 -7.34 13.72
C ASP A 87 -3.41 -6.30 13.29
N ASN A 88 -3.01 -5.27 12.55
CA ASN A 88 -3.95 -4.24 12.10
C ASN A 88 -4.82 -4.67 10.91
N TYR A 89 -4.30 -5.47 9.97
CA TYR A 89 -5.14 -6.11 8.95
C TYR A 89 -6.20 -7.02 9.59
N ARG A 90 -5.86 -7.73 10.66
CA ARG A 90 -6.83 -8.56 11.39
C ARG A 90 -7.97 -7.73 11.97
N LYS A 91 -7.64 -6.63 12.68
CA LYS A 91 -8.66 -5.69 13.19
C LYS A 91 -9.57 -5.19 12.07
N ALA A 92 -9.00 -4.77 10.94
CA ALA A 92 -9.75 -4.26 9.80
C ALA A 92 -10.61 -5.34 9.12
N CYS A 93 -10.09 -6.56 8.97
CA CYS A 93 -10.82 -7.71 8.43
C CYS A 93 -11.98 -8.14 9.36
N ASP A 94 -11.78 -8.13 10.68
CA ASP A 94 -12.85 -8.35 11.66
C ASP A 94 -13.93 -7.25 11.58
N GLY A 95 -13.53 -6.04 11.17
CA GLY A 95 -14.38 -4.91 10.80
C GLY A 95 -15.02 -4.98 9.41
N LYS A 96 -14.83 -6.08 8.67
CA LYS A 96 -15.34 -6.31 7.31
C LYS A 96 -14.74 -5.41 6.21
N VAL A 97 -13.54 -4.87 6.43
CA VAL A 97 -12.76 -4.28 5.32
C VAL A 97 -12.19 -5.43 4.49
N ALA A 98 -12.72 -5.59 3.28
CA ALA A 98 -12.50 -6.76 2.44
C ALA A 98 -11.02 -6.93 2.06
N GLU A 99 -10.39 -5.83 1.65
CA GLU A 99 -8.98 -5.75 1.25
C GLU A 99 -8.03 -6.08 2.41
N ALA A 100 -8.46 -5.81 3.65
CA ALA A 100 -7.68 -6.17 4.83
C ALA A 100 -7.64 -7.68 5.05
N CYS A 101 -8.73 -8.40 4.74
CA CYS A 101 -8.73 -9.86 4.78
C CYS A 101 -7.75 -10.44 3.76
N SER A 102 -7.70 -9.89 2.54
CA SER A 102 -6.72 -10.27 1.52
C SER A 102 -5.29 -9.90 1.89
N GLY A 103 -5.08 -8.72 2.48
CA GLY A 103 -3.77 -8.30 3.00
C GLY A 103 -3.26 -9.22 4.10
N LEU A 104 -4.13 -9.62 5.03
CA LEU A 104 -3.80 -10.60 6.06
C LEU A 104 -3.47 -11.96 5.43
N ALA A 105 -4.33 -12.45 4.53
CA ALA A 105 -4.12 -13.71 3.83
C ALA A 105 -2.77 -13.76 3.11
N TYR A 106 -2.40 -12.68 2.42
CA TYR A 106 -1.12 -12.54 1.75
C TYR A 106 0.07 -12.68 2.70
N LEU A 107 0.04 -11.98 3.85
CA LEU A 107 1.08 -12.13 4.87
C LEU A 107 1.12 -13.54 5.45
N THR A 108 -0.03 -14.18 5.63
CA THR A 108 -0.14 -15.55 6.13
C THR A 108 0.38 -16.58 5.12
N VAL A 109 0.16 -16.43 3.82
CA VAL A 109 0.78 -17.33 2.82
C VAL A 109 2.30 -17.21 2.85
N GLN A 110 2.81 -15.99 3.00
CA GLN A 110 4.25 -15.72 2.95
C GLN A 110 4.98 -15.98 4.28
N GLY A 111 4.27 -16.20 5.38
CA GLY A 111 4.86 -16.28 6.71
C GLY A 111 5.58 -14.98 7.12
N ARG A 112 5.03 -13.82 6.75
CA ARG A 112 5.62 -12.51 7.07
C ARG A 112 4.99 -11.95 8.33
N GLY A 113 5.80 -11.79 9.37
CA GLY A 113 5.32 -11.32 10.69
C GLY A 113 4.50 -12.35 11.47
N MET A 114 4.38 -13.58 10.94
CA MET A 114 3.69 -14.73 11.53
C MET A 114 4.18 -16.02 10.85
N ASP A 115 3.84 -17.18 11.40
CA ASP A 115 4.08 -18.45 10.72
C ASP A 115 3.22 -18.59 9.46
N ALA A 116 3.77 -19.22 8.43
CA ALA A 116 3.03 -19.47 7.21
C ALA A 116 1.93 -20.51 7.46
N ASP A 117 0.69 -20.19 7.05
CA ASP A 117 -0.45 -21.10 7.13
C ASP A 117 -1.36 -20.93 5.90
N THR A 118 -1.10 -21.75 4.88
CA THR A 118 -1.85 -21.68 3.62
C THR A 118 -3.33 -22.04 3.80
N ALA A 119 -3.68 -22.92 4.74
CA ALA A 119 -5.08 -23.27 5.00
C ALA A 119 -5.83 -22.10 5.63
N ARG A 120 -5.20 -21.41 6.59
CA ARG A 120 -5.75 -20.19 7.18
C ARG A 120 -5.85 -19.06 6.15
N ALA A 121 -4.82 -18.87 5.33
CA ALA A 121 -4.85 -17.87 4.26
C ALA A 121 -6.01 -18.11 3.28
N ARG A 122 -6.28 -19.37 2.92
CA ARG A 122 -7.43 -19.72 2.09
C ARG A 122 -8.76 -19.26 2.70
N GLN A 123 -8.95 -19.47 4.00
CA GLN A 123 -10.14 -19.00 4.72
C GLN A 123 -10.23 -17.47 4.77
N LEU A 124 -9.09 -16.77 4.80
CA LEU A 124 -9.06 -15.31 4.80
C LEU A 124 -9.40 -14.74 3.42
N TYR A 125 -8.92 -15.35 2.34
CA TYR A 125 -9.33 -14.97 0.98
C TYR A 125 -10.80 -15.29 0.70
N ASP A 126 -11.32 -16.40 1.22
CA ASP A 126 -12.76 -16.72 1.19
C ASP A 126 -13.58 -15.60 1.84
N LYS A 127 -13.20 -15.18 3.06
CA LYS A 127 -13.82 -14.02 3.73
C LYS A 127 -13.68 -12.71 2.95
N ALA A 128 -12.51 -12.45 2.37
CA ALA A 128 -12.31 -11.26 1.55
C ALA A 128 -13.27 -11.24 0.36
N CYS A 129 -13.47 -12.40 -0.26
CA CYS A 129 -14.43 -12.57 -1.34
C CYS A 129 -15.87 -12.34 -0.89
N ASP A 130 -16.27 -12.91 0.25
CA ASP A 130 -17.59 -12.69 0.87
C ASP A 130 -17.86 -11.21 1.17
N TYR A 131 -16.80 -10.45 1.48
CA TYR A 131 -16.88 -9.00 1.72
C TYR A 131 -16.74 -8.16 0.45
N GLY A 132 -16.58 -8.79 -0.71
CA GLY A 132 -16.61 -8.13 -2.01
C GLY A 132 -15.25 -7.72 -2.59
N ASP A 133 -14.14 -8.14 -1.99
CA ASP A 133 -12.82 -7.90 -2.58
C ASP A 133 -12.59 -8.85 -3.77
N VAL A 134 -12.59 -8.27 -4.97
CA VAL A 134 -12.38 -8.98 -6.25
C VAL A 134 -11.02 -9.68 -6.28
N SER A 135 -9.97 -9.05 -5.74
CA SER A 135 -8.64 -9.66 -5.69
C SER A 135 -8.61 -10.86 -4.73
N GLY A 136 -9.32 -10.75 -3.61
CA GLY A 136 -9.55 -11.85 -2.67
C GLY A 136 -10.32 -13.01 -3.28
N CYS A 137 -11.40 -12.74 -4.03
CA CYS A 137 -12.14 -13.74 -4.80
C CYS A 137 -11.24 -14.49 -5.79
N ALA A 138 -10.44 -13.76 -6.55
CA ALA A 138 -9.52 -14.36 -7.52
C ALA A 138 -8.46 -15.25 -6.84
N ALA A 139 -7.88 -14.78 -5.73
CA ALA A 139 -6.91 -15.54 -4.96
C ALA A 139 -7.53 -16.81 -4.37
N TYR A 140 -8.72 -16.70 -3.78
CA TYR A 140 -9.48 -17.84 -3.26
C TYR A 140 -9.80 -18.86 -4.37
N GLY A 141 -10.31 -18.37 -5.51
CA GLY A 141 -10.58 -19.19 -6.68
C GLY A 141 -9.34 -19.94 -7.17
N ASN A 142 -8.19 -19.28 -7.25
CA ASN A 142 -6.93 -19.93 -7.62
C ASN A 142 -6.47 -20.97 -6.57
N MET A 143 -6.66 -20.71 -5.28
CA MET A 143 -6.34 -21.68 -4.22
C MET A 143 -7.25 -22.91 -4.30
N ILE A 144 -8.55 -22.72 -4.56
CA ILE A 144 -9.50 -23.82 -4.80
C ILE A 144 -9.11 -24.61 -6.07
N TYR A 145 -8.80 -23.91 -7.17
CA TYR A 145 -8.41 -24.51 -8.44
C TYR A 145 -7.15 -25.39 -8.28
N THR A 146 -6.17 -24.93 -7.50
CA THR A 146 -4.89 -25.62 -7.31
C THR A 146 -4.90 -26.64 -6.16
N GLY A 147 -5.83 -26.52 -5.20
CA GLY A 147 -5.82 -27.30 -3.95
C GLY A 147 -4.84 -26.76 -2.91
N GLN A 148 -4.41 -25.51 -3.01
CA GLN A 148 -3.56 -24.89 -1.99
C GLN A 148 -4.38 -24.64 -0.72
N GLY A 149 -3.92 -25.13 0.43
CA GLY A 149 -4.62 -24.94 1.70
C GLY A 149 -5.94 -25.72 1.84
N GLY A 150 -6.17 -26.75 1.01
CA GLY A 150 -7.26 -27.71 1.20
C GLY A 150 -7.63 -28.47 -0.08
N SER A 151 -8.83 -29.05 -0.14
CA SER A 151 -9.24 -29.86 -1.28
C SER A 151 -9.37 -29.06 -2.57
N LYS A 152 -8.81 -29.60 -3.65
CA LYS A 152 -8.88 -29.08 -5.01
C LYS A 152 -10.31 -29.19 -5.57
N ASN A 153 -10.81 -28.12 -6.19
CA ASN A 153 -12.03 -28.14 -7.00
C ASN A 153 -11.84 -27.26 -8.24
N VAL A 154 -11.60 -27.90 -9.39
CA VAL A 154 -11.28 -27.16 -10.63
C VAL A 154 -12.46 -26.32 -11.10
N ALA A 155 -13.68 -26.86 -11.09
CA ALA A 155 -14.86 -26.17 -11.61
C ALA A 155 -15.14 -24.90 -10.80
N GLU A 156 -15.15 -25.02 -9.47
CA GLU A 156 -15.43 -23.89 -8.59
C GLU A 156 -14.32 -22.83 -8.64
N GLY A 157 -13.05 -23.25 -8.63
CA GLY A 157 -11.92 -22.33 -8.70
C GLY A 157 -11.89 -21.53 -10.01
N THR A 158 -12.18 -22.19 -11.14
CA THR A 158 -12.31 -21.53 -12.45
C THR A 158 -13.48 -20.55 -12.46
N ARG A 159 -14.64 -20.90 -11.89
CA ARG A 159 -15.81 -20.01 -11.80
C ARG A 159 -15.47 -18.71 -11.06
N LEU A 160 -14.86 -18.80 -9.88
CA LEU A 160 -14.47 -17.64 -9.08
C LEU A 160 -13.44 -16.75 -9.79
N LEU A 161 -12.47 -17.37 -10.48
CA LEU A 161 -11.52 -16.64 -11.32
C LEU A 161 -12.23 -15.92 -12.46
N GLN A 162 -13.19 -16.56 -13.11
CA GLN A 162 -13.93 -15.97 -14.22
C GLN A 162 -14.78 -14.80 -13.76
N GLU A 163 -15.51 -14.93 -12.64
CA GLU A 163 -16.27 -13.82 -12.05
C GLU A 163 -15.37 -12.63 -11.68
N SER A 164 -14.14 -12.91 -11.25
CA SER A 164 -13.15 -11.87 -10.97
C SER A 164 -12.65 -11.20 -12.26
N CYS A 165 -12.44 -11.98 -13.33
CA CYS A 165 -12.08 -11.47 -14.64
C CYS A 165 -13.21 -10.63 -15.27
N ASP A 166 -14.47 -11.04 -15.13
CA ASP A 166 -15.64 -10.29 -15.61
C ASP A 166 -15.77 -8.93 -14.91
N LYS A 167 -15.20 -8.80 -13.71
CA LYS A 167 -15.02 -7.54 -12.97
C LYS A 167 -13.74 -6.79 -13.35
N ALA A 168 -13.15 -7.12 -14.49
CA ALA A 168 -11.92 -6.56 -15.04
C ALA A 168 -10.68 -6.69 -14.12
N TYR A 169 -10.63 -7.70 -13.24
CA TYR A 169 -9.40 -7.99 -12.51
C TYR A 169 -8.41 -8.73 -13.41
N GLU A 170 -7.47 -7.97 -13.96
CA GLU A 170 -6.53 -8.41 -15.01
C GLU A 170 -5.79 -9.70 -14.65
N TRP A 171 -5.31 -9.83 -13.41
CA TRP A 171 -4.61 -11.03 -12.97
C TRP A 171 -5.48 -12.29 -13.10
N ALA A 172 -6.78 -12.20 -12.82
CA ALA A 172 -7.67 -13.35 -12.98
C ALA A 172 -7.89 -13.71 -14.45
N CYS A 173 -8.02 -12.71 -15.34
CA CYS A 173 -8.12 -12.93 -16.78
C CYS A 173 -6.85 -13.59 -17.34
N GLU A 174 -5.68 -13.06 -16.99
CA GLU A 174 -4.39 -13.63 -17.38
C GLU A 174 -4.23 -15.05 -16.83
N ARG A 175 -4.64 -15.26 -15.57
CA ARG A 175 -4.56 -16.57 -14.94
C ARG A 175 -5.39 -17.60 -15.70
N LEU A 176 -6.62 -17.28 -16.07
CA LEU A 176 -7.48 -18.18 -16.84
C LEU A 176 -6.95 -18.43 -18.25
N SER A 177 -6.41 -17.41 -18.91
CA SER A 177 -5.76 -17.55 -20.22
C SER A 177 -4.57 -18.53 -20.13
N THR A 178 -3.73 -18.37 -19.11
CA THR A 178 -2.58 -19.27 -18.84
C THR A 178 -3.01 -20.71 -18.56
N LEU A 179 -4.18 -20.89 -17.93
CA LEU A 179 -4.75 -22.21 -17.65
C LEU A 179 -5.46 -22.83 -18.87
N GLY A 180 -5.61 -22.09 -19.98
CA GLY A 180 -6.42 -22.49 -21.14
C GLY A 180 -7.92 -22.57 -20.81
N ALA A 181 -8.35 -21.89 -19.74
CA ALA A 181 -9.71 -21.96 -19.19
C ALA A 181 -10.56 -20.71 -19.50
N TYR A 182 -9.95 -19.66 -20.08
CA TYR A 182 -10.66 -18.46 -20.52
C TYR A 182 -11.10 -18.59 -21.99
N GLN A 183 -12.40 -18.69 -22.24
CA GLN A 183 -12.98 -18.51 -23.58
C GLN A 183 -14.17 -17.55 -23.46
N PRO A 184 -14.04 -16.29 -23.90
CA PRO A 184 -15.07 -15.26 -23.76
C PRO A 184 -16.42 -15.61 -24.41
N ASP A 185 -16.42 -16.57 -25.34
CA ASP A 185 -17.52 -16.96 -26.22
C ASP A 185 -17.89 -18.46 -26.12
N ASP A 186 -17.33 -19.21 -25.17
CA ASP A 186 -17.56 -20.66 -25.08
C ASP A 186 -18.77 -21.03 -24.19
N SER A 187 -19.68 -21.80 -24.79
CA SER A 187 -20.75 -22.62 -24.19
C SER A 187 -20.38 -23.42 -22.92
N THR A 188 -19.10 -23.58 -22.61
CA THR A 188 -18.62 -24.16 -21.35
C THR A 188 -19.13 -23.37 -20.13
N TRP A 189 -19.43 -22.08 -20.27
CA TRP A 189 -20.19 -21.29 -19.29
C TRP A 189 -21.64 -21.80 -19.10
N GLU A 190 -22.35 -22.16 -20.17
CA GLU A 190 -23.67 -22.78 -20.10
C GLU A 190 -23.62 -24.17 -19.43
N ARG A 191 -22.52 -24.92 -19.60
CA ARG A 191 -22.33 -26.21 -18.91
C ARG A 191 -22.10 -26.04 -17.40
N LEU A 192 -21.46 -24.95 -16.96
CA LEU A 192 -21.34 -24.64 -15.52
C LEU A 192 -22.68 -24.17 -14.94
N GLU A 193 -23.50 -23.44 -15.70
CA GLU A 193 -24.91 -23.16 -15.33
C GLU A 193 -25.80 -24.42 -15.29
N ASP A 194 -25.51 -25.43 -16.12
CA ASP A 194 -26.23 -26.71 -16.10
C ASP A 194 -25.85 -27.57 -14.88
N VAL A 195 -24.60 -27.48 -14.40
CA VAL A 195 -24.18 -28.05 -13.12
C VAL A 195 -24.90 -27.37 -11.95
N ARG A 196 -25.16 -26.06 -12.01
CA ARG A 196 -25.97 -25.30 -11.03
C ARG A 196 -27.43 -25.78 -10.93
N ARG A 197 -28.00 -26.39 -11.98
CA ARG A 197 -29.39 -26.88 -11.95
C ARG A 197 -29.54 -28.31 -11.44
N ARG A 198 -28.44 -29.05 -11.26
CA ARG A 198 -28.45 -30.46 -10.86
C ARG A 198 -28.15 -30.70 -9.38
N TYR A 199 -27.88 -29.64 -8.61
CA TYR A 199 -27.70 -29.62 -7.17
C TYR A 199 -28.43 -28.43 -6.57
#